data_AF-A0AAW4P687-F1
#
_entry.id   AF-A0AAW4P687-F1
#
_cell.length_a   1.000
_cell.length_b   1.000
_cell.length_c   1.000
_cell.angle_alpha   90.00
_cell.angle_beta   90.00
_cell.angle_gamma   90.00
#
_symmetry.space_group_name_H-M   'P 1'
#
loop_
_entity.id
_entity.type
_entity.pdbx_description
1 polymer ?
#
loop_
_entity_poly.entity_id
_entity_poly.type
_entity_poly.pdbx_seq_one_letter_code
_entity_poly.pdbx_strand_id
1 'polypeptide(L)'
;QYRDTESGLCYNRFRYYDPTGGCYISPDPIGVLGGESNYGYVHNPACWVDPFGLAGCNAPNGYKTGDVDPHGNLSPNANRASGHLNNKSDGFVQSHHPIQDAWAKKRISGYQRNSAPATLLRSASGSPHAKISAAQRARRAKPGGWDTSLKQEFNTSYREMLDAGVPSGQAKKALSDAYKYFDGLRESNIDNPFFNI
;
A
#
# COMPACT_ATOMS: atom_id res chain seq x y z
N GLN A 1 7.04 12.30 -19.01
CA GLN A 1 6.27 12.31 -20.29
C GLN A 1 7.12 13.05 -21.30
N TYR A 2 7.24 12.55 -22.53
CA TYR A 2 7.99 13.22 -23.60
C TYR A 2 7.00 13.73 -24.64
N ARG A 3 7.03 15.04 -24.93
CA ARG A 3 6.16 15.60 -25.96
C ARG A 3 6.81 15.44 -27.32
N ASP A 4 6.16 14.72 -28.19
CA ASP A 4 6.52 14.65 -29.60
C ASP A 4 6.05 15.93 -30.29
N THR A 5 6.99 16.67 -30.87
CA THR A 5 6.73 17.96 -31.52
C THR A 5 6.11 17.80 -32.90
N GLU A 6 6.28 16.64 -33.56
CA GLU A 6 5.73 16.38 -34.89
C GLU A 6 4.23 16.04 -34.82
N SER A 7 3.86 15.11 -33.94
CA SER A 7 2.45 14.73 -33.75
C SER A 7 1.68 15.59 -32.74
N GLY A 8 2.38 16.31 -31.86
CA GLY A 8 1.78 17.04 -30.74
C GLY A 8 1.33 16.18 -29.56
N LEU A 9 1.53 14.85 -29.63
CA LEU A 9 1.18 13.87 -28.61
C LEU A 9 2.25 13.78 -27.51
N CYS A 10 1.84 13.30 -26.34
CA CYS A 10 2.72 13.05 -25.20
C CYS A 10 2.93 11.55 -25.00
N TYR A 11 4.17 11.09 -25.09
CA TYR A 11 4.52 9.71 -24.81
C TYR A 11 4.61 9.44 -23.30
N ASN A 12 3.72 8.56 -22.83
CA ASN A 12 3.61 8.07 -21.45
C ASN A 12 3.97 6.59 -21.43
N ARG A 13 5.25 6.28 -21.68
CA ARG A 13 5.91 4.96 -21.64
C ARG A 13 5.21 3.84 -22.41
N PHE A 14 4.02 3.42 -22.03
CA PHE A 14 3.26 2.38 -22.72
C PHE A 14 2.20 2.93 -23.69
N ARG A 15 1.85 4.22 -23.61
CA ARG A 15 0.82 4.83 -24.46
C ARG A 15 1.15 6.26 -24.89
N TYR A 16 0.54 6.70 -25.99
CA TYR A 16 0.55 8.09 -26.45
C TYR A 16 -0.74 8.79 -25.99
N TYR A 17 -0.57 9.90 -25.29
CA TYR A 17 -1.63 10.77 -24.78
C TYR A 17 -1.82 11.96 -25.73
N ASP A 18 -3.06 12.21 -26.14
CA ASP A 18 -3.44 13.43 -26.84
C ASP A 18 -3.84 14.51 -25.83
N PRO A 19 -3.01 15.56 -25.63
CA PRO A 19 -3.36 16.66 -24.74
C PRO A 19 -4.53 17.50 -25.22
N THR A 20 -4.88 17.45 -26.51
CA THR A 20 -6.02 18.19 -27.09
C THR A 20 -7.33 17.48 -26.78
N GLY A 21 -7.39 16.16 -26.98
CA GLY A 21 -8.54 15.32 -26.67
C GLY A 21 -8.66 14.91 -25.21
N GLY A 22 -7.58 15.03 -24.41
CA GLY A 22 -7.58 14.65 -23.00
C GLY A 22 -7.60 13.14 -22.75
N CYS A 23 -7.19 12.33 -23.73
CA CYS A 23 -7.27 10.86 -23.68
C CYS A 23 -6.05 10.19 -24.31
N TYR A 24 -5.91 8.89 -24.07
CA TYR A 24 -4.96 8.05 -24.80
C TYR A 24 -5.49 7.71 -26.20
N ILE A 25 -4.60 7.65 -27.20
CA ILE A 25 -4.96 7.28 -28.57
C ILE A 25 -5.01 5.77 -28.80
N SER A 26 -4.55 4.98 -27.83
CA SER A 26 -4.59 3.51 -27.84
C SER A 26 -5.27 2.98 -26.58
N PRO A 27 -6.03 1.86 -26.68
CA PRO A 27 -6.66 1.25 -25.52
C PRO A 27 -5.62 0.78 -24.51
N ASP A 28 -6.01 0.73 -23.24
CA ASP A 28 -5.15 0.28 -22.15
C ASP A 28 -4.66 -1.17 -22.38
N PRO A 29 -3.34 -1.44 -22.41
CA PRO A 29 -2.80 -2.78 -22.56
C PRO A 29 -3.24 -3.77 -21.47
N ILE A 30 -3.62 -3.30 -20.28
CA ILE A 30 -4.17 -4.14 -19.20
C ILE A 30 -5.70 -4.34 -19.30
N GLY A 31 -6.32 -3.82 -20.36
CA GLY A 31 -7.73 -3.99 -20.69
C GLY A 31 -8.65 -3.37 -19.64
N VAL A 32 -9.76 -4.04 -19.32
CA VAL A 32 -10.77 -3.57 -18.35
C VAL A 32 -10.22 -3.36 -16.93
N LEU A 33 -9.03 -3.88 -16.62
CA LEU A 33 -8.35 -3.64 -15.34
C LEU A 33 -7.68 -2.25 -15.29
N GLY A 34 -7.54 -1.57 -16.43
CA GLY A 34 -7.02 -0.20 -16.54
C GLY A 34 -8.02 0.89 -16.19
N GLY A 35 -9.23 0.53 -15.75
CA GLY A 35 -10.28 1.46 -15.34
C GLY A 35 -11.54 1.38 -16.22
N GLU A 36 -12.54 2.18 -15.89
CA GLU A 36 -13.84 2.18 -16.58
C GLU A 36 -13.76 2.68 -18.03
N SER A 37 -12.72 3.47 -18.35
CA SER A 37 -12.45 3.96 -19.70
C SER A 37 -11.06 3.51 -20.15
N ASN A 38 -11.00 2.57 -21.09
CA ASN A 38 -9.75 2.04 -21.65
C ASN A 38 -8.91 3.10 -22.38
N TYR A 39 -9.48 4.26 -22.70
CA TYR A 39 -8.79 5.39 -23.33
C TYR A 39 -8.57 6.56 -22.36
N GLY A 40 -9.03 6.45 -21.11
CA GLY A 40 -8.93 7.52 -20.12
C GLY A 40 -7.50 7.74 -19.64
N TYR A 41 -7.12 9.00 -19.43
CA TYR A 41 -5.80 9.36 -18.90
C TYR A 41 -5.74 9.22 -17.37
N VAL A 42 -6.46 10.08 -16.65
CA VAL A 42 -6.67 10.01 -15.19
C VAL A 42 -8.04 10.62 -14.87
N HIS A 43 -8.63 10.26 -13.73
CA HIS A 43 -9.94 10.79 -13.32
C HIS A 43 -9.91 12.30 -13.02
N ASN A 44 -8.80 12.81 -12.47
CA ASN A 44 -8.61 14.24 -12.23
C ASN A 44 -7.18 14.70 -12.61
N PRO A 45 -6.97 15.25 -13.83
CA PRO A 45 -5.65 15.65 -14.31
C PRO A 45 -5.08 16.89 -13.59
N ALA A 46 -5.87 17.60 -12.79
CA ALA A 46 -5.37 18.73 -11.99
C ALA A 46 -4.56 18.28 -10.78
N CYS A 47 -4.73 17.04 -10.32
CA CYS A 47 -4.04 16.52 -9.14
C CYS A 47 -3.32 15.19 -9.40
N TRP A 48 -3.68 14.47 -10.47
CA TRP A 48 -3.18 13.14 -10.77
C TRP A 48 -2.40 13.15 -12.08
N VAL A 49 -1.34 12.36 -12.14
CA VAL A 49 -0.54 12.10 -13.34
C VAL A 49 -0.48 10.59 -13.48
N ASP A 50 -0.68 10.05 -14.69
CA ASP A 50 -0.41 8.64 -15.00
C ASP A 50 1.01 8.53 -15.60
N PRO A 51 2.05 8.22 -14.81
CA PRO A 51 3.42 8.25 -15.28
C PRO A 51 3.75 7.05 -16.18
N PHE A 52 2.94 5.99 -16.11
CA PHE A 52 3.17 4.74 -16.83
C PHE A 52 2.20 4.55 -17.99
N GLY A 53 1.06 5.24 -18.01
CA GLY A 53 0.02 4.94 -18.98
C GLY A 53 -0.67 3.62 -18.66
N LEU A 54 -0.88 3.30 -17.39
CA LEU A 54 -1.48 2.05 -16.91
C LEU A 54 -2.33 2.30 -15.67
N ALA A 55 -3.04 3.44 -15.59
CA ALA A 55 -3.77 3.85 -14.39
C ALA A 55 -4.92 2.89 -13.99
N GLY A 56 -4.58 1.73 -13.46
CA GLY A 56 -5.42 0.97 -12.54
C GLY A 56 -5.63 1.83 -11.31
N CYS A 57 -6.79 2.49 -11.22
CA CYS A 57 -7.25 3.03 -9.96
C CYS A 57 -7.47 1.81 -9.04
N ASN A 58 -6.55 1.54 -8.12
CA ASN A 58 -6.59 0.35 -7.25
C ASN A 58 -7.87 0.25 -6.39
N ALA A 59 -8.70 1.30 -6.36
CA ALA A 59 -10.08 1.25 -5.88
C ALA A 59 -10.89 2.44 -6.45
N PRO A 60 -11.63 2.31 -7.57
CA PRO A 60 -12.40 3.43 -8.14
C PRO A 60 -13.50 3.92 -7.17
N ASN A 61 -14.05 3.02 -6.35
CA ASN A 61 -15.05 3.34 -5.33
C ASN A 61 -14.47 3.64 -3.95
N GLY A 62 -13.15 3.87 -3.89
CA GLY A 62 -12.40 4.09 -2.66
C GLY A 62 -12.11 2.82 -1.85
N TYR A 63 -11.09 2.90 -1.01
CA TYR A 63 -10.66 1.77 -0.17
C TYR A 63 -11.61 1.52 0.99
N LYS A 64 -11.86 0.24 1.25
CA LYS A 64 -12.73 -0.29 2.30
C LYS A 64 -11.92 -0.99 3.38
N THR A 65 -12.51 -1.11 4.57
CA THR A 65 -11.95 -1.95 5.64
C THR A 65 -11.77 -3.37 5.10
N GLY A 66 -10.57 -3.94 5.27
CA GLY A 66 -10.21 -5.22 4.64
C GLY A 66 -9.15 -5.08 3.56
N ASP A 67 -9.09 -3.93 2.88
CA ASP A 67 -8.20 -3.75 1.75
C ASP A 67 -6.73 -3.73 2.16
N VAL A 68 -5.87 -4.12 1.22
CA VAL A 68 -4.42 -4.19 1.37
C VAL A 68 -3.79 -3.54 0.16
N ASP A 69 -3.00 -2.49 0.38
CA ASP A 69 -2.28 -1.73 -0.64
C ASP A 69 -1.10 -0.97 0.04
N PRO A 70 -0.20 -0.28 -0.69
CA PRO A 70 0.78 0.60 -0.07
C PRO A 70 0.14 1.63 0.86
N HIS A 71 0.80 1.91 1.97
CA HIS A 71 0.26 2.79 3.00
C HIS A 71 -0.09 4.19 2.50
N GLY A 72 0.65 4.72 1.52
CA GLY A 72 0.35 6.00 0.88
C GLY A 72 -1.07 6.07 0.30
N ASN A 73 -1.51 4.97 -0.33
CA ASN A 73 -2.84 4.85 -0.92
C ASN A 73 -3.93 4.67 0.13
N LEU A 74 -3.58 4.09 1.27
CA LEU A 74 -4.49 3.79 2.37
C LEU A 74 -4.59 4.93 3.41
N SER A 75 -3.94 6.07 3.20
CA SER A 75 -3.98 7.20 4.13
C SER A 75 -5.41 7.71 4.37
N PRO A 76 -5.76 8.24 5.57
CA PRO A 76 -7.07 8.88 5.79
C PRO A 76 -7.39 10.03 4.84
N ASN A 77 -6.36 10.70 4.30
CA ASN A 77 -6.52 11.77 3.30
C ASN A 77 -6.54 11.24 1.86
N ALA A 78 -6.50 9.92 1.67
CA ALA A 78 -6.58 9.27 0.36
C ALA A 78 -8.03 8.85 0.04
N ASN A 79 -8.25 8.27 -1.15
CA ASN A 79 -9.55 7.84 -1.68
C ASN A 79 -10.19 6.71 -0.83
N ARG A 80 -10.76 7.05 0.33
CA ARG A 80 -11.50 6.11 1.20
C ARG A 80 -12.97 6.07 0.82
N ALA A 81 -13.53 4.87 0.77
CA ALA A 81 -14.97 4.68 0.56
C ALA A 81 -15.77 5.26 1.74
N SER A 82 -16.99 5.74 1.47
CA SER A 82 -17.94 6.14 2.53
C SER A 82 -18.19 4.98 3.49
N GLY A 83 -18.25 5.27 4.81
CA GLY A 83 -18.37 4.24 5.86
C GLY A 83 -17.05 3.58 6.27
N HIS A 84 -15.93 3.99 5.67
CA HIS A 84 -14.59 3.45 5.93
C HIS A 84 -13.56 4.56 6.25
N LEU A 85 -14.03 5.66 6.83
CA LEU A 85 -13.22 6.82 7.19
C LEU A 85 -12.64 6.69 8.60
N ASN A 86 -11.64 7.54 8.89
CA ASN A 86 -11.08 7.66 10.24
C ASN A 86 -11.91 8.62 11.11
N ASN A 87 -13.17 8.29 11.34
CA ASN A 87 -14.08 9.09 12.17
C ASN A 87 -14.90 8.18 13.11
N LYS A 88 -15.62 8.80 14.05
CA LYS A 88 -16.40 8.08 15.06
C LYS A 88 -17.59 7.32 14.46
N SER A 89 -18.29 7.89 13.47
CA SER A 89 -19.47 7.27 12.86
C SER A 89 -19.12 5.94 12.17
N ASP A 90 -17.92 5.86 11.59
CA ASP A 90 -17.46 4.70 10.84
C ASP A 90 -16.69 3.71 11.72
N GLY A 91 -16.63 3.96 13.04
CA GLY A 91 -15.93 3.13 14.01
C GLY A 91 -14.40 3.23 13.93
N PHE A 92 -13.89 4.34 13.41
CA PHE A 92 -12.48 4.67 13.13
C PHE A 92 -11.78 3.62 12.26
N VAL A 93 -11.38 3.96 11.04
CA VAL A 93 -10.65 3.03 10.16
C VAL A 93 -9.27 3.56 9.81
N GLN A 94 -8.25 2.83 10.21
CA GLN A 94 -6.84 3.21 10.03
C GLN A 94 -6.05 2.11 9.31
N SER A 95 -5.02 2.53 8.59
CA SER A 95 -4.08 1.61 7.95
C SER A 95 -3.06 1.09 8.96
N HIS A 96 -2.77 -0.21 8.89
CA HIS A 96 -1.82 -0.89 9.75
C HIS A 96 -0.74 -1.57 8.90
N HIS A 97 0.53 -1.32 9.19
CA HIS A 97 1.62 -2.06 8.56
C HIS A 97 1.83 -3.42 9.23
N PRO A 98 1.96 -4.52 8.46
CA PRO A 98 2.31 -5.82 9.03
C PRO A 98 3.64 -5.77 9.78
N ILE A 99 4.67 -5.16 9.17
CA ILE A 99 5.97 -4.94 9.82
C ILE A 99 5.98 -3.52 10.38
N GLN A 100 6.31 -3.37 11.65
CA GLN A 100 6.24 -2.06 12.32
C GLN A 100 7.17 -1.03 11.66
N ASP A 101 6.60 0.11 11.28
CA ASP A 101 7.29 1.23 10.62
C ASP A 101 8.58 1.66 11.34
N ALA A 102 8.53 1.86 12.66
CA ALA A 102 9.70 2.27 13.44
C ALA A 102 10.84 1.24 13.44
N TRP A 103 10.50 -0.06 13.45
CA TRP A 103 11.51 -1.13 13.39
C TRP A 103 12.11 -1.19 11.99
N ALA A 104 11.27 -1.15 10.95
CA ALA A 104 11.71 -1.23 9.55
C ALA A 104 12.61 -0.04 9.18
N LYS A 105 12.23 1.19 9.57
CA LYS A 105 13.06 2.40 9.38
C LYS A 105 14.43 2.31 10.00
N LYS A 106 14.54 1.69 11.18
CA LYS A 106 15.81 1.57 11.89
C LYS A 106 16.69 0.45 11.34
N ARG A 107 16.08 -0.62 10.84
CA ARG A 107 16.78 -1.87 10.53
C ARG A 107 16.96 -2.15 9.05
N ILE A 108 16.17 -1.56 8.15
CA ILE A 108 16.14 -1.96 6.73
C ILE A 108 16.52 -0.78 5.85
N SER A 109 17.62 -0.94 5.12
CA SER A 109 18.08 0.05 4.13
C SER A 109 17.07 0.14 2.98
N GLY A 110 16.76 1.36 2.54
CA GLY A 110 15.81 1.60 1.46
C GLY A 110 14.33 1.47 1.85
N TYR A 111 14.00 1.24 3.12
CA TYR A 111 12.61 1.22 3.57
C TYR A 111 11.91 2.58 3.37
N GLN A 112 10.72 2.54 2.75
CA GLN A 112 9.88 3.69 2.43
C GLN A 112 8.47 3.44 2.94
N ARG A 113 8.08 4.17 3.98
CA ARG A 113 6.80 4.00 4.69
C ARG A 113 5.60 4.01 3.76
N ASN A 114 5.51 4.96 2.83
CA ASN A 114 4.32 5.11 1.99
C ASN A 114 4.22 4.04 0.89
N SER A 115 5.35 3.46 0.48
CA SER A 115 5.41 2.37 -0.49
C SER A 115 5.25 1.00 0.17
N ALA A 116 5.52 0.90 1.47
CA ALA A 116 5.38 -0.33 2.23
C ALA A 116 3.89 -0.73 2.34
N PRO A 117 3.57 -2.03 2.14
CA PRO A 117 2.21 -2.54 2.26
C PRO A 117 1.60 -2.32 3.64
N ALA A 118 0.31 -2.03 3.65
CA ALA A 118 -0.50 -1.89 4.84
C ALA A 118 -1.90 -2.47 4.59
N THR A 119 -2.69 -2.61 5.65
CA THR A 119 -4.07 -3.08 5.56
C THR A 119 -5.02 -2.18 6.34
N LEU A 120 -6.25 -2.00 5.84
CA LEU A 120 -7.27 -1.20 6.51
C LEU A 120 -8.01 -2.00 7.57
N LEU A 121 -7.96 -1.50 8.80
CA LEU A 121 -8.57 -2.11 9.97
C LEU A 121 -9.39 -1.09 10.74
N ARG A 122 -10.47 -1.56 11.37
CA ARG A 122 -11.15 -0.78 12.42
C ARG A 122 -10.17 -0.55 13.57
N SER A 123 -10.23 0.63 14.17
CA SER A 123 -9.30 1.11 15.20
C SER A 123 -9.95 1.64 16.48
N ALA A 124 -11.29 1.55 16.60
CA ALA A 124 -11.96 1.71 17.89
C ALA A 124 -11.38 0.80 18.99
N SER A 125 -11.60 1.12 20.26
CA SER A 125 -11.13 0.28 21.37
C SER A 125 -11.62 -1.17 21.22
N GLY A 126 -10.73 -2.14 21.43
CA GLY A 126 -11.03 -3.57 21.28
C GLY A 126 -11.10 -4.10 19.84
N SER A 127 -10.97 -3.24 18.83
CA SER A 127 -10.92 -3.65 17.41
C SER A 127 -9.54 -4.22 17.02
N PRO A 128 -9.41 -4.84 15.82
CA PRO A 128 -8.16 -5.47 15.40
C PRO A 128 -6.94 -4.53 15.41
N HIS A 129 -7.05 -3.31 14.89
CA HIS A 129 -5.93 -2.37 14.88
C HIS A 129 -5.44 -2.06 16.30
N ALA A 130 -6.38 -1.83 17.23
CA ALA A 130 -6.07 -1.53 18.63
C ALA A 130 -5.37 -2.72 19.32
N LYS A 131 -5.88 -3.94 19.09
CA LYS A 131 -5.31 -5.17 19.64
C LYS A 131 -3.89 -5.44 19.13
N ILE A 132 -3.66 -5.33 17.82
CA ILE A 132 -2.32 -5.52 17.24
C ILE A 132 -1.37 -4.44 17.78
N SER A 133 -1.81 -3.17 17.83
CA SER A 133 -0.99 -2.09 18.37
C SER A 133 -0.60 -2.32 19.83
N ALA A 134 -1.50 -2.88 20.65
CA ALA A 134 -1.22 -3.23 22.03
C ALA A 134 -0.20 -4.39 22.13
N ALA A 135 -0.37 -5.45 21.33
CA ALA A 135 0.55 -6.59 21.28
C ALA A 135 1.97 -6.15 20.85
N GLN A 136 2.07 -5.32 19.81
CA GLN A 136 3.32 -4.74 19.35
C GLN A 136 4.01 -3.92 20.45
N ARG A 137 3.28 -3.03 21.15
CA ARG A 137 3.83 -2.24 22.28
C ARG A 137 4.35 -3.14 23.40
N ALA A 138 3.57 -4.16 23.79
CA ALA A 138 3.95 -5.10 24.84
C ALA A 138 5.23 -5.88 24.47
N ARG A 139 5.37 -6.28 23.20
CA ARG A 139 6.59 -6.95 22.71
C ARG A 139 7.81 -6.02 22.69
N ARG A 140 7.65 -4.78 22.24
CA ARG A 140 8.75 -3.79 22.19
C ARG A 140 9.23 -3.34 23.56
N ALA A 141 8.41 -3.46 24.60
CA ALA A 141 8.79 -3.16 25.97
C ALA A 141 9.71 -4.21 26.61
N LYS A 142 9.80 -5.41 26.04
CA LYS A 142 10.67 -6.49 26.56
C LYS A 142 12.14 -6.24 26.19
N PRO A 143 13.11 -6.68 27.02
CA PRO A 143 14.53 -6.70 26.64
C PRO A 143 14.74 -7.44 25.32
N GLY A 144 15.52 -6.87 24.40
CA GLY A 144 15.72 -7.42 23.05
C GLY A 144 14.50 -7.32 22.13
N GLY A 145 13.41 -6.68 22.56
CA GLY A 145 12.17 -6.55 21.78
C GLY A 145 12.34 -5.81 20.45
N TRP A 146 13.46 -5.11 20.24
CA TRP A 146 13.84 -4.40 19.00
C TRP A 146 14.96 -5.08 18.20
N ASP A 147 15.53 -6.18 18.71
CA ASP A 147 16.66 -6.91 18.13
C ASP A 147 16.20 -8.22 17.47
N THR A 148 15.01 -8.18 16.89
CA THR A 148 14.39 -9.27 16.14
C THR A 148 14.79 -9.22 14.67
N SER A 149 14.82 -10.37 14.00
CA SER A 149 15.02 -10.46 12.56
C SER A 149 13.72 -10.27 11.78
N LEU A 150 13.81 -9.91 10.49
CA LEU A 150 12.67 -9.66 9.63
C LEU A 150 11.72 -10.88 9.56
N LYS A 151 12.26 -12.09 9.46
CA LYS A 151 11.47 -13.33 9.52
C LYS A 151 10.70 -13.48 10.83
N GLN A 152 11.30 -13.09 11.96
CA GLN A 152 10.61 -13.09 13.25
C GLN A 152 9.50 -12.05 13.30
N GLU A 153 9.71 -10.87 12.72
CA GLU A 153 8.66 -9.84 12.58
C GLU A 153 7.49 -10.34 11.72
N PHE A 154 7.75 -11.00 10.59
CA PHE A 154 6.70 -11.61 9.75
C PHE A 154 5.87 -12.65 10.52
N ASN A 155 6.54 -13.61 11.17
CA ASN A 155 5.87 -14.67 11.93
C ASN A 155 5.05 -14.12 13.10
N THR A 156 5.61 -13.14 13.81
CA THR A 156 4.95 -12.52 14.96
C THR A 156 3.74 -11.70 14.50
N SER A 157 3.91 -10.89 13.45
CA SER A 157 2.86 -10.06 12.89
C SER A 157 1.67 -10.89 12.41
N TYR A 158 1.93 -11.97 11.66
CA TYR A 158 0.86 -12.84 11.18
C TYR A 158 0.02 -13.41 12.34
N ARG A 159 0.67 -13.91 13.39
CA ARG A 159 -0.01 -14.41 14.59
C ARG A 159 -0.79 -13.29 15.31
N GLU A 160 -0.18 -12.13 15.53
CA GLU A 160 -0.84 -10.99 16.19
C GLU A 160 -2.06 -10.51 15.41
N MET A 161 -2.02 -10.54 14.07
CA MET A 161 -3.17 -10.23 13.23
C MET A 161 -4.31 -11.25 13.41
N LEU A 162 -4.00 -12.55 13.43
CA LEU A 162 -5.02 -13.59 13.67
C LEU A 162 -5.61 -13.49 15.08
N ASP A 163 -4.77 -13.34 16.11
CA ASP A 163 -5.19 -13.20 17.51
C ASP A 163 -6.08 -11.96 17.72
N ALA A 164 -5.82 -10.90 16.94
CA ALA A 164 -6.62 -9.68 16.95
C ALA A 164 -7.97 -9.82 16.23
N GLY A 165 -8.21 -10.93 15.52
CA GLY A 165 -9.42 -11.22 14.77
C GLY A 165 -9.39 -10.72 13.32
N VAL A 166 -8.22 -10.45 12.74
CA VAL A 166 -8.12 -10.15 11.30
C VAL A 166 -8.40 -11.44 10.51
N PRO A 167 -9.27 -11.40 9.47
CA PRO A 167 -9.50 -12.54 8.61
C PRO A 167 -8.21 -13.11 8.03
N SER A 168 -8.06 -14.43 8.01
CA SER A 168 -6.82 -15.09 7.60
C SER A 168 -6.42 -14.78 6.15
N GLY A 169 -7.39 -14.64 5.25
CA GLY A 169 -7.14 -14.24 3.85
C GLY A 169 -6.55 -12.82 3.75
N GLN A 170 -7.09 -11.88 4.53
CA GLN A 170 -6.59 -10.50 4.60
C GLN A 170 -5.17 -10.46 5.18
N ALA A 171 -4.93 -11.17 6.27
CA ALA A 171 -3.60 -11.27 6.87
C ALA A 171 -2.59 -11.88 5.89
N LYS A 172 -2.92 -13.00 5.25
CA LYS A 172 -2.06 -13.64 4.23
C LYS A 172 -1.72 -12.69 3.08
N LYS A 173 -2.71 -11.95 2.55
CA LYS A 173 -2.47 -10.96 1.50
C LYS A 173 -1.50 -9.87 1.98
N ALA A 174 -1.76 -9.27 3.14
CA ALA A 174 -0.91 -8.21 3.70
C ALA A 174 0.54 -8.66 3.92
N LEU A 175 0.73 -9.87 4.46
CA LEU A 175 2.07 -10.43 4.69
C LEU A 175 2.74 -10.84 3.38
N SER A 176 2.00 -11.36 2.39
CA SER A 176 2.55 -11.70 1.07
C SER A 176 3.00 -10.46 0.30
N ASP A 177 2.20 -9.39 0.29
CA ASP A 177 2.57 -8.14 -0.37
C ASP A 177 3.76 -7.49 0.36
N ALA A 178 3.76 -7.50 1.70
CA ALA A 178 4.90 -7.03 2.48
C ALA A 178 6.17 -7.83 2.17
N TYR A 179 6.08 -9.16 2.03
CA TYR A 179 7.22 -9.99 1.66
C TYR A 179 7.81 -9.55 0.32
N LYS A 180 6.98 -9.39 -0.73
CA LYS A 180 7.45 -8.92 -2.04
C LYS A 180 8.13 -7.55 -1.96
N TYR A 181 7.55 -6.64 -1.17
CA TYR A 181 8.12 -5.32 -0.96
C TYR A 181 9.52 -5.39 -0.31
N PHE A 182 9.66 -6.15 0.78
CA PHE A 182 10.94 -6.29 1.46
C PHE A 182 11.95 -7.07 0.62
N ASP A 183 11.53 -8.11 -0.10
CA ASP A 183 12.39 -8.89 -1.01
C ASP A 183 12.99 -8.01 -2.11
N GLY A 184 12.23 -7.02 -2.61
CA GLY A 184 12.76 -6.00 -3.52
C GLY A 184 13.85 -5.10 -2.93
N LEU A 185 14.07 -5.13 -1.61
CA LEU A 185 15.16 -4.44 -0.91
C LEU A 185 16.33 -5.39 -0.56
N ARG A 186 16.31 -6.64 -1.02
CA ARG A 186 17.32 -7.65 -0.64
C ARG A 186 18.74 -7.24 -1.00
N GLU A 187 18.96 -6.74 -2.22
CA GLU A 187 20.30 -6.37 -2.70
C GLU A 187 20.95 -5.28 -1.84
N SER A 188 20.17 -4.30 -1.38
CA SER A 188 20.66 -3.21 -0.51
C SER A 188 20.84 -3.64 0.96
N ASN A 189 20.53 -4.89 1.30
CA ASN A 189 20.54 -5.42 2.66
C ASN A 189 21.27 -6.78 2.78
N ILE A 190 22.16 -7.11 1.83
CA ILE A 190 22.82 -8.43 1.78
C ILE A 190 23.62 -8.78 3.06
N ASP A 191 24.31 -7.79 3.65
CA ASP A 191 25.11 -7.95 4.87
C ASP A 191 24.35 -7.55 6.14
N ASN A 192 23.03 -7.34 6.03
CA ASN A 192 22.22 -6.87 7.16
C ASN A 192 21.79 -8.06 8.04
N PRO A 193 22.26 -8.16 9.29
CA PRO A 193 21.97 -9.31 10.16
C PRO A 193 20.48 -9.42 10.54
N PHE A 194 19.70 -8.35 10.36
CA PHE A 194 18.26 -8.35 10.62
C PHE A 194 17.44 -8.74 9.38
N PHE A 195 18.05 -8.79 8.19
CA PHE A 195 17.36 -9.09 6.93
C PHE A 195 17.55 -10.56 6.54
N ASN A 196 16.59 -11.42 6.93
CA ASN A 196 16.72 -12.88 6.80
C ASN A 196 15.48 -13.56 6.18
N ILE A 197 14.91 -12.94 5.15
CA ILE A 197 13.76 -13.46 4.42
C ILE A 197 14.15 -14.24 3.18
#